data_AF-A0A0A7RG85-F1
#
_entry.id   AF-A0A0A7RG85-F1
#
_cell.length_a   1.000
_cell.length_b   1.000
_cell.length_c   1.000
_cell.angle_alpha   90.00
_cell.angle_beta   90.00
_cell.angle_gamma   90.00
#
_symmetry.space_group_name_H-M   'P 1'
#
loop_
_entity.id
_entity.type
_entity.pdbx_description
1 polymer ?
#
loop_
_entity_poly.entity_id
_entity_poly.type
_entity_poly.pdbx_seq_one_letter_code
_entity_poly.pdbx_strand_id
1 'polypeptide(L)'
;MTIIYDDIKDTYDDIKPGSIIPYKIKVGLIADVPVFGKITLPLEKEGEIPVPYKPDVDLDKVEFDSFSFEETSATLHLKLENKNDFDLGLNALEYEVWLAEVSIVNAKLDKSAKVDKNGISYIELPVSFRPKDFGSALWDMIRGKGAGYAMKGNLDVDSPFGPMKLPFNKEGGRTRLKKKNKEESEDDEY
;
A
#
# COMPACT_ATOMS: atom_id res chain seq x y z
N MET A 1 37.46 -5.32 -8.59
CA MET A 1 36.30 -4.82 -7.83
C MET A 1 36.42 -5.42 -6.44
N THR A 2 36.99 -4.68 -5.49
CA THR A 2 37.15 -5.17 -4.12
C THR A 2 35.98 -4.63 -3.34
N ILE A 3 34.92 -5.43 -3.21
CA ILE A 3 33.89 -5.14 -2.23
C ILE A 3 34.53 -5.51 -0.88
N ILE A 4 34.74 -4.52 -0.01
CA ILE A 4 35.19 -4.79 1.35
C ILE A 4 33.98 -5.39 2.07
N TYR A 5 33.95 -6.72 2.14
CA TYR A 5 32.83 -7.51 2.64
C TYR A 5 32.47 -7.17 4.10
N ASP A 6 33.46 -6.70 4.86
CA ASP A 6 33.31 -6.33 6.28
C ASP A 6 32.51 -5.03 6.47
N ASP A 7 32.69 -4.01 5.61
CA ASP A 7 31.96 -2.74 5.71
C ASP A 7 30.44 -2.91 5.45
N ILE A 8 30.07 -3.86 4.57
CA ILE A 8 28.65 -4.19 4.31
C ILE A 8 28.03 -4.88 5.53
N LYS A 9 28.82 -5.66 6.28
CA LYS A 9 28.35 -6.47 7.40
C LYS A 9 28.08 -5.63 8.64
N ASP A 10 28.91 -4.62 8.91
CA ASP A 10 28.72 -3.69 10.02
C ASP A 10 27.59 -2.67 9.75
N THR A 11 27.35 -2.31 8.48
CA THR A 11 26.26 -1.38 8.11
C THR A 11 24.89 -2.09 8.00
N TYR A 12 24.86 -3.43 7.98
CA TYR A 12 23.64 -4.21 7.76
C TYR A 12 22.58 -3.99 8.86
N ASP A 13 23.03 -3.78 10.10
CA ASP A 13 22.14 -3.56 11.25
C ASP A 13 21.52 -2.14 11.27
N ASP A 14 22.06 -1.20 10.50
CA ASP A 14 21.58 0.18 10.42
C ASP A 14 20.60 0.43 9.26
N ILE A 15 20.44 -0.52 8.33
CA ILE A 15 19.56 -0.38 7.18
C ILE A 15 18.11 -0.68 7.59
N LYS A 16 17.34 0.38 7.76
CA LYS A 16 15.91 0.28 8.05
C LYS A 16 15.09 0.10 6.77
N PRO A 17 14.16 -0.85 6.72
CA PRO A 17 13.15 -0.88 5.67
C PRO A 17 12.38 0.45 5.61
N GLY A 18 12.21 0.99 4.41
CA GLY A 18 11.61 2.29 4.12
C GLY A 18 12.63 3.39 3.81
N SER A 19 13.92 3.16 4.08
CA SER A 19 14.99 4.15 3.95
C SER A 19 15.62 4.20 2.56
N ILE A 20 16.38 5.27 2.31
CA ILE A 20 17.16 5.49 1.09
C ILE A 20 18.65 5.43 1.46
N ILE A 21 19.41 4.59 0.77
CA ILE A 21 20.86 4.42 1.00
C ILE A 21 21.64 5.19 -0.07
N PRO A 22 22.40 6.23 0.31
CA PRO A 22 23.32 6.90 -0.63
C PRO A 22 24.52 6.00 -0.93
N TYR A 23 24.95 5.95 -2.18
CA TYR A 23 26.13 5.22 -2.61
C TYR A 23 27.05 6.10 -3.47
N LYS A 24 28.34 5.78 -3.43
CA LYS A 24 29.36 6.42 -4.26
C LYS A 24 30.24 5.36 -4.93
N ILE A 25 30.17 5.28 -6.25
CA ILE A 25 31.01 4.41 -7.07
C ILE A 25 32.22 5.21 -7.51
N LYS A 26 33.42 4.69 -7.23
CA LYS A 26 34.68 5.20 -7.77
C LYS A 26 35.27 4.18 -8.73
N VAL A 27 35.51 4.59 -9.97
CA VAL A 27 36.08 3.76 -11.04
C VAL A 27 37.36 4.41 -11.53
N GLY A 28 38.47 3.68 -11.47
CA GLY A 28 39.70 4.07 -12.19
C GLY A 28 39.68 3.46 -13.58
N LEU A 29 39.42 4.27 -14.61
CA LEU A 29 39.39 3.80 -16.00
C LEU A 29 40.79 3.92 -16.59
N ILE A 30 41.42 2.80 -16.89
CA ILE A 30 42.76 2.76 -17.49
C ILE A 30 42.61 2.86 -19.00
N ALA A 31 43.15 3.91 -19.58
CA ALA A 31 43.18 4.13 -21.02
C ALA A 31 44.62 4.12 -21.51
N ASP A 32 44.88 3.41 -22.61
CA ASP A 32 46.17 3.44 -23.30
C ASP A 32 46.09 4.50 -24.42
N VAL A 33 46.83 5.59 -24.27
CA VAL A 33 46.75 6.75 -25.16
C VAL A 33 48.07 6.88 -25.93
N PRO A 34 48.05 6.96 -27.28
CA PRO A 34 49.25 7.16 -28.07
C PRO A 34 50.03 8.40 -27.59
N VAL A 35 51.36 8.30 -27.54
CA VAL A 35 52.30 9.32 -26.99
C VAL A 35 52.34 9.41 -25.46
N PHE A 36 51.23 9.23 -24.75
CA PHE A 36 51.14 9.41 -23.29
C PHE A 36 51.21 8.10 -22.46
N GLY A 37 51.07 6.95 -23.11
CA GLY A 37 51.06 5.65 -22.44
C GLY A 37 49.78 5.42 -21.62
N LYS A 38 49.83 4.52 -20.64
CA LYS A 38 48.68 4.18 -19.79
C LYS A 38 48.39 5.29 -18.79
N ILE A 39 47.23 5.93 -18.92
CA ILE A 39 46.69 6.89 -17.96
C ILE A 39 45.54 6.27 -17.19
N THR A 40 45.33 6.69 -15.94
CA THR A 40 44.17 6.30 -15.13
C THR A 40 43.26 7.50 -14.96
N LEU A 41 42.03 7.40 -15.47
CA LEU A 41 40.99 8.41 -15.35
C LEU A 41 40.10 8.06 -14.14
N PRO A 42 40.12 8.85 -13.06
CA PRO A 42 39.22 8.64 -11.95
C PRO A 42 37.82 9.14 -12.33
N LEU A 43 36.85 8.23 -12.30
CA LEU A 43 35.44 8.53 -12.46
C LEU A 43 34.76 8.32 -11.11
N GLU A 44 33.95 9.27 -10.69
CA GLU A 44 33.11 9.14 -9.51
C GLU A 44 31.65 9.31 -9.92
N LYS A 45 30.78 8.43 -9.41
CA LYS A 45 29.33 8.52 -9.59
C LYS A 45 28.65 8.30 -8.25
N GLU A 46 27.84 9.27 -7.85
CA GLU A 46 26.97 9.17 -6.68
C GLU A 46 25.56 8.78 -7.12
N GLY A 47 24.83 8.09 -6.24
CA GLY A 47 23.44 7.72 -6.45
C GLY A 47 22.77 7.25 -5.16
N GLU A 48 21.51 6.83 -5.28
CA GLU A 48 20.67 6.42 -4.17
C GLU A 48 19.98 5.10 -4.49
N ILE A 49 19.83 4.22 -3.51
CA ILE A 49 19.10 2.95 -3.63
C ILE A 49 18.00 2.92 -2.56
N PRO A 50 16.73 2.73 -2.91
CA PRO A 50 15.67 2.58 -1.94
C PRO A 50 15.69 1.17 -1.33
N VAL A 51 15.30 1.07 -0.06
CA VAL A 51 14.92 -0.18 0.58
C VAL A 51 13.42 -0.11 0.86
N PRO A 52 12.54 -0.54 -0.07
CA PRO A 52 11.11 -0.31 0.07
C PRO A 52 10.53 -1.02 1.30
N TYR A 53 9.67 -0.32 2.03
CA TYR A 53 8.80 -0.89 3.05
C TYR A 53 7.41 -1.15 2.47
N LYS A 54 6.83 -2.30 2.85
CA LYS A 54 5.45 -2.62 2.47
C LYS A 54 4.48 -1.62 3.11
N PRO A 55 3.53 -1.04 2.37
CA PRO A 55 2.56 -0.12 2.93
C PRO A 55 1.73 -0.78 4.03
N ASP A 56 1.34 0.00 5.04
CA ASP A 56 0.39 -0.44 6.05
C ASP A 56 -1.01 -0.07 5.56
N VAL A 57 -1.87 -1.08 5.37
CA VAL A 57 -3.23 -0.89 4.89
C VAL A 57 -4.18 -1.38 5.97
N ASP A 58 -5.07 -0.49 6.42
CA ASP A 58 -6.08 -0.81 7.41
C ASP A 58 -7.48 -0.35 7.00
N LEU A 59 -8.50 -1.00 7.53
CA LEU A 59 -9.90 -0.63 7.29
C LEU A 59 -10.37 0.30 8.42
N ASP A 60 -10.52 1.59 8.11
CA ASP A 60 -10.93 2.60 9.08
C ASP A 60 -12.44 2.54 9.36
N LYS A 61 -13.25 2.60 8.29
CA LYS A 61 -14.71 2.48 8.38
C LYS A 61 -15.32 1.74 7.20
N VAL A 62 -16.49 1.16 7.45
CA VAL A 62 -17.38 0.59 6.43
C VAL A 62 -18.65 1.42 6.40
N GLU A 63 -18.98 1.99 5.25
CA GLU A 63 -20.19 2.76 5.02
C GLU A 63 -21.12 1.97 4.10
N PHE A 64 -22.29 1.56 4.59
CA PHE A 64 -23.26 0.82 3.78
C PHE A 64 -24.14 1.79 2.99
N ASP A 65 -24.10 1.67 1.66
CA ASP A 65 -24.95 2.42 0.74
C ASP A 65 -26.30 1.71 0.55
N SER A 66 -26.28 0.38 0.42
CA SER A 66 -27.47 -0.47 0.42
C SER A 66 -27.24 -1.72 1.28
N PHE A 67 -28.28 -2.18 1.98
CA PHE A 67 -28.14 -3.29 2.92
C PHE A 67 -29.38 -4.20 2.89
N SER A 68 -29.30 -5.27 2.11
CA SER A 68 -30.34 -6.29 1.99
C SER A 68 -29.75 -7.69 1.81
N PHE A 69 -30.58 -8.71 1.99
CA PHE A 69 -30.16 -10.10 1.80
C PHE A 69 -29.92 -10.43 0.31
N GLU A 70 -30.60 -9.72 -0.59
CA GLU A 70 -30.47 -9.87 -2.05
C GLU A 70 -29.17 -9.25 -2.56
N GLU A 71 -28.88 -8.02 -2.15
CA GLU A 71 -27.72 -7.22 -2.55
C GLU A 71 -27.33 -6.27 -1.42
N THR A 72 -26.02 -6.16 -1.18
CA THR A 72 -25.42 -5.22 -0.23
C THR A 72 -24.28 -4.50 -0.93
N SER A 73 -24.34 -3.16 -0.94
CA SER A 73 -23.28 -2.30 -1.43
C SER A 73 -22.73 -1.44 -0.31
N ALA A 74 -21.41 -1.30 -0.25
CA ALA A 74 -20.74 -0.52 0.76
C ALA A 74 -19.51 0.17 0.18
N THR A 75 -19.09 1.25 0.83
CA THR A 75 -17.81 1.90 0.60
C THR A 75 -16.89 1.60 1.78
N LEU A 76 -15.78 0.90 1.51
CA LEU A 76 -14.71 0.64 2.47
C LEU A 76 -13.74 1.83 2.46
N HIS A 77 -13.56 2.46 3.61
CA HIS A 77 -12.59 3.53 3.76
C HIS A 77 -11.31 2.94 4.31
N LEU A 78 -10.32 2.79 3.44
CA LEU A 78 -9.01 2.28 3.80
C LEU A 78 -8.09 3.42 4.23
N LYS A 79 -7.37 3.18 5.31
CA LYS A 79 -6.23 3.98 5.73
C LYS A 79 -4.97 3.34 5.15
N LEU A 80 -4.28 4.07 4.27
CA LEU A 80 -3.00 3.71 3.70
C LEU A 80 -1.91 4.55 4.34
N GLU A 81 -0.97 3.92 5.05
CA GLU A 81 0.17 4.59 5.66
C GLU A 81 1.45 4.25 4.90
N ASN A 82 2.10 5.28 4.39
CA ASN A 82 3.39 5.18 3.72
C ASN A 82 4.51 5.37 4.72
N LYS A 83 5.23 4.31 5.08
CA LYS A 83 6.40 4.36 5.98
C LYS A 83 7.72 4.47 5.23
N ASN A 84 7.68 4.80 3.94
CA ASN A 84 8.88 5.06 3.15
C ASN A 84 9.27 6.53 3.26
N ASP A 85 10.58 6.80 3.17
CA ASP A 85 11.15 8.16 3.16
C ASP A 85 11.02 8.87 1.81
N PHE A 86 10.19 8.33 0.92
CA PHE A 86 9.86 8.87 -0.39
C PHE A 86 8.36 8.80 -0.66
N ASP A 87 7.89 9.71 -1.51
CA ASP A 87 6.49 9.80 -1.92
C ASP A 87 6.12 8.61 -2.81
N LEU A 88 4.89 8.14 -2.68
CA LEU A 88 4.30 7.10 -3.53
C LEU A 88 3.15 7.71 -4.34
N GLY A 89 3.20 7.60 -5.67
CA GLY A 89 2.09 7.91 -6.55
C GLY A 89 1.26 6.65 -6.80
N LEU A 90 0.18 6.43 -6.06
CA LEU A 90 -0.74 5.33 -6.32
C LEU A 90 -1.36 5.49 -7.71
N ASN A 91 -1.31 4.43 -8.51
CA ASN A 91 -1.93 4.36 -9.83
C ASN A 91 -3.09 3.37 -9.84
N ALA A 92 -2.89 2.21 -9.23
CA ALA A 92 -3.93 1.19 -9.10
C ALA A 92 -3.78 0.38 -7.81
N LEU A 93 -4.90 -0.16 -7.35
CA LEU A 93 -5.00 -1.03 -6.20
C LEU A 93 -5.75 -2.31 -6.59
N GLU A 94 -5.03 -3.42 -6.61
CA GLU A 94 -5.62 -4.76 -6.67
C GLU A 94 -5.91 -5.20 -5.25
N TYR A 95 -7.13 -5.64 -4.96
CA TYR A 95 -7.52 -6.02 -3.62
C TYR A 95 -8.50 -7.19 -3.60
N GLU A 96 -8.36 -8.01 -2.56
CA GLU A 96 -9.30 -9.06 -2.21
C GLU A 96 -9.67 -8.90 -0.73
N VAL A 97 -10.96 -8.99 -0.42
CA VAL A 97 -11.51 -8.76 0.92
C VAL A 97 -12.24 -10.01 1.37
N TRP A 98 -11.92 -10.46 2.59
CA TRP A 98 -12.65 -11.50 3.28
C TRP A 98 -13.41 -10.94 4.46
N LEU A 99 -14.64 -11.38 4.60
CA LEU A 99 -15.42 -11.26 5.83
C LEU A 99 -15.77 -12.66 6.29
N ALA A 100 -15.53 -12.99 7.57
CA ALA A 100 -15.84 -14.32 8.09
C ALA A 100 -15.16 -15.48 7.33
N GLU A 101 -13.93 -15.27 6.84
CA GLU A 101 -13.18 -16.23 5.99
C GLU A 101 -13.79 -16.46 4.60
N VAL A 102 -14.86 -15.73 4.25
CA VAL A 102 -15.50 -15.78 2.94
C VAL A 102 -14.99 -14.63 2.08
N SER A 103 -14.47 -14.93 0.87
CA SER A 103 -14.06 -13.92 -0.10
C SER A 103 -15.30 -13.25 -0.68
N ILE A 104 -15.50 -11.99 -0.32
CA ILE A 104 -16.70 -11.23 -0.74
C ILE A 104 -16.41 -10.35 -1.96
N VAL A 105 -15.15 -10.00 -2.20
CA VAL A 105 -14.74 -9.09 -3.26
C VAL A 105 -13.34 -9.43 -3.72
N ASN A 106 -13.15 -9.47 -5.03
CA ASN A 106 -11.85 -9.45 -5.69
C ASN A 106 -11.95 -8.48 -6.86
N ALA A 107 -11.21 -7.36 -6.79
CA ALA A 107 -11.34 -6.30 -7.76
C ALA A 107 -10.04 -5.49 -7.92
N LYS A 108 -10.00 -4.69 -8.98
CA LYS A 108 -8.98 -3.69 -9.23
C LYS A 108 -9.63 -2.31 -9.27
N LEU A 109 -9.04 -1.36 -8.56
CA LEU A 109 -9.41 0.05 -8.61
C LEU A 109 -8.27 0.85 -9.22
N ASP A 110 -8.50 1.44 -10.38
CA ASP A 110 -7.59 2.44 -10.95
C ASP A 110 -7.88 3.79 -10.27
N LYS A 111 -6.93 4.25 -9.45
CA LYS A 111 -7.06 5.51 -8.72
C LYS A 111 -5.70 6.18 -8.63
N SER A 112 -5.63 7.40 -9.16
CA SER A 112 -4.46 8.25 -8.99
C SER A 112 -4.54 8.98 -7.65
N ALA A 113 -3.59 8.73 -6.76
CA ALA A 113 -3.47 9.43 -5.50
C ALA A 113 -2.01 9.59 -5.08
N LYS A 114 -1.63 10.77 -4.60
CA LYS A 114 -0.31 10.98 -4.01
C LYS A 114 -0.36 10.60 -2.53
N VAL A 115 0.58 9.77 -2.09
CA VAL A 115 0.80 9.41 -0.70
C VAL A 115 2.17 9.93 -0.30
N ASP A 116 2.18 11.01 0.48
CA ASP A 116 3.43 11.64 0.90
C ASP A 116 4.28 10.67 1.73
N LYS A 117 5.61 10.86 1.70
CA LYS A 117 6.54 10.14 2.58
C LYS A 117 6.13 10.25 4.04
N ASN A 118 6.20 9.15 4.79
CA ASN A 118 5.76 9.10 6.19
C ASN A 118 4.32 9.61 6.42
N GLY A 119 3.49 9.61 5.37
CA GLY A 119 2.15 10.18 5.34
C GLY A 119 1.04 9.13 5.41
N ILE A 120 -0.17 9.61 5.65
CA ILE A 120 -1.40 8.81 5.66
C ILE A 120 -2.33 9.32 4.56
N SER A 121 -2.89 8.41 3.78
CA SER A 121 -3.93 8.70 2.79
C SER A 121 -5.14 7.80 3.01
N TYR A 122 -6.31 8.30 2.62
CA TYR A 122 -7.56 7.56 2.70
C TYR A 122 -8.05 7.17 1.31
N ILE A 123 -8.38 5.90 1.12
CA ILE A 123 -8.82 5.34 -0.15
C ILE A 123 -10.20 4.72 0.05
N GLU A 124 -11.16 5.24 -0.68
CA GLU A 124 -12.51 4.68 -0.77
C GLU A 124 -12.55 3.55 -1.79
N LEU A 125 -12.94 2.36 -1.36
CA LEU A 125 -13.18 1.20 -2.21
C LEU A 125 -14.67 0.87 -2.25
N PRO A 126 -15.36 1.07 -3.39
CA PRO A 126 -16.72 0.62 -3.54
C PRO A 126 -16.75 -0.91 -3.66
N VAL A 127 -17.61 -1.56 -2.89
CA VAL A 127 -17.83 -3.00 -2.91
C VAL A 127 -19.31 -3.32 -3.05
N SER A 128 -19.64 -4.35 -3.83
CA SER A 128 -20.99 -4.89 -3.92
C SER A 128 -20.94 -6.41 -3.92
N PHE A 129 -21.80 -7.03 -3.11
CA PHE A 129 -21.91 -8.48 -2.98
C PHE A 129 -23.32 -8.89 -2.56
N ARG A 130 -23.67 -10.18 -2.74
CA ARG A 130 -24.99 -10.72 -2.42
C ARG A 130 -24.90 -11.66 -1.22
N PRO A 131 -25.37 -11.27 -0.02
CA PRO A 131 -25.24 -12.10 1.18
C PRO A 131 -25.81 -13.52 1.03
N LYS A 132 -26.89 -13.68 0.25
CA LYS A 132 -27.51 -14.98 -0.02
C LYS A 132 -26.58 -16.01 -0.68
N ASP A 133 -25.58 -15.57 -1.42
CA ASP A 133 -24.61 -16.44 -2.09
C ASP A 133 -23.63 -17.09 -1.09
N PHE A 134 -23.53 -16.52 0.12
CA PHE A 134 -22.55 -16.91 1.14
C PHE A 134 -23.19 -17.49 2.43
N GLY A 135 -24.53 -17.48 2.52
CA GLY A 135 -25.28 -18.10 3.60
C GLY A 135 -25.61 -17.19 4.80
N SER A 136 -26.37 -17.74 5.75
CA SER A 136 -26.93 -16.99 6.89
C SER A 136 -25.88 -16.48 7.88
N ALA A 137 -24.75 -17.17 8.02
CA ALA A 137 -23.68 -16.78 8.94
C ALA A 137 -23.05 -15.43 8.56
N LEU A 138 -22.80 -15.18 7.26
CA LEU A 138 -22.33 -13.88 6.78
C LEU A 138 -23.38 -12.80 7.03
N TRP A 139 -24.65 -13.10 6.77
CA TRP A 139 -25.76 -12.18 7.00
C TRP A 139 -25.93 -11.79 8.48
N ASP A 140 -25.81 -12.76 9.39
CA ASP A 140 -25.88 -12.53 10.84
C ASP A 140 -24.69 -11.70 11.34
N MET A 141 -23.51 -11.92 10.78
CA MET A 141 -22.32 -11.13 11.12
C MET A 141 -22.45 -9.67 10.70
N ILE A 142 -22.88 -9.41 9.47
CA ILE A 142 -23.02 -8.04 8.97
C ILE A 142 -24.16 -7.30 9.71
N ARG A 143 -25.18 -8.03 10.17
CA ARG A 143 -26.24 -7.49 11.05
C ARG A 143 -25.83 -7.32 12.52
N GLY A 144 -24.76 -7.99 12.95
CA GLY A 144 -24.32 -8.06 14.35
C GLY A 144 -23.46 -6.87 14.81
N LYS A 145 -22.68 -7.08 15.89
CA LYS A 145 -21.89 -6.03 16.58
C LYS A 145 -20.46 -5.82 16.03
N GLY A 146 -20.08 -6.52 14.95
CA GLY A 146 -18.77 -6.38 14.32
C GLY A 146 -18.40 -7.61 13.48
N ALA A 147 -17.55 -7.40 12.48
CA ALA A 147 -17.06 -8.44 11.58
C ALA A 147 -15.53 -8.51 11.65
N GLY A 148 -15.01 -9.74 11.72
CA GLY A 148 -13.60 -10.00 11.44
C GLY A 148 -13.37 -9.88 9.93
N TYR A 149 -12.30 -9.20 9.53
CA TYR A 149 -11.91 -9.08 8.13
C TYR A 149 -10.45 -9.47 7.91
N ALA A 150 -10.19 -9.91 6.69
CA ALA A 150 -8.85 -9.98 6.14
C ALA A 150 -8.84 -9.27 4.78
N MET A 151 -7.68 -8.75 4.39
CA MET A 151 -7.47 -8.09 3.12
C MET A 151 -6.07 -8.36 2.60
N LYS A 152 -5.95 -8.63 1.31
CA LYS A 152 -4.65 -8.73 0.65
C LYS A 152 -4.73 -8.08 -0.72
N GLY A 153 -3.58 -7.72 -1.26
CA GLY A 153 -3.54 -7.08 -2.56
C GLY A 153 -2.19 -6.51 -2.92
N ASN A 154 -2.19 -5.73 -4.00
CA ASN A 154 -1.00 -5.05 -4.50
C ASN A 154 -1.32 -3.59 -4.81
N LEU A 155 -0.42 -2.70 -4.40
CA LEU A 155 -0.42 -1.31 -4.81
C LEU A 155 0.54 -1.16 -5.99
N ASP A 156 0.02 -0.76 -7.14
CA ASP A 156 0.83 -0.31 -8.27
C ASP A 156 1.11 1.19 -8.06
N VAL A 157 2.37 1.54 -7.81
CA VAL A 157 2.79 2.90 -7.44
C VAL A 157 3.95 3.38 -8.30
N ASP A 158 3.98 4.68 -8.58
CA ASP A 158 5.19 5.36 -9.04
C ASP A 158 5.99 5.87 -7.86
N SER A 159 7.31 5.77 -7.96
CA SER A 159 8.25 6.31 -6.98
C SER A 159 9.37 7.09 -7.70
N PRO A 160 10.16 7.90 -6.97
CA PRO A 160 11.37 8.54 -7.52
C PRO A 160 12.39 7.54 -8.11
N PHE A 161 12.28 6.26 -7.76
CA PHE A 161 13.17 5.18 -8.19
C PHE A 161 12.57 4.32 -9.31
N GLY A 162 11.41 4.71 -9.84
CA GLY A 162 10.66 3.97 -10.86
C GLY A 162 9.36 3.35 -10.36
N PRO A 163 8.59 2.70 -11.25
CA PRO A 163 7.34 2.04 -10.88
C PRO A 163 7.62 0.82 -10.00
N MET A 164 6.77 0.62 -8.99
CA MET A 164 6.86 -0.47 -8.03
C MET A 164 5.49 -1.12 -7.84
N LYS A 165 5.50 -2.42 -7.55
CA LYS A 165 4.31 -3.18 -7.14
C LYS A 165 4.51 -3.65 -5.70
N LEU A 166 3.79 -3.04 -4.76
CA LEU A 166 3.96 -3.27 -3.33
C LEU A 166 2.84 -4.16 -2.80
N PRO A 167 3.13 -5.40 -2.36
CA PRO A 167 2.11 -6.27 -1.79
C PRO A 167 1.76 -5.83 -0.37
N PHE A 168 0.49 -6.03 0.01
CA PHE A 168 0.04 -5.92 1.39
C PHE A 168 -0.80 -7.13 1.79
N ASN A 169 -0.77 -7.45 3.08
CA ASN A 169 -1.63 -8.44 3.70
C ASN A 169 -2.00 -7.96 5.11
N LYS A 170 -3.29 -7.97 5.42
CA LYS A 170 -3.89 -7.64 6.70
C LYS A 170 -4.78 -8.79 7.12
N GLU A 171 -4.46 -9.42 8.25
CA GLU A 171 -5.23 -10.52 8.82
C GLU A 171 -5.73 -10.14 10.23
N GLY A 172 -6.84 -10.73 10.64
CA GLY A 172 -7.37 -10.57 12.00
C GLY A 172 -7.89 -9.17 12.34
N GLY A 173 -8.21 -8.36 11.32
CA GLY A 173 -8.78 -7.03 11.52
C GLY A 173 -10.18 -7.10 12.13
N ARG A 174 -10.53 -6.11 12.96
CA ARG A 174 -11.87 -5.97 13.53
C ARG A 174 -12.43 -4.61 13.17
N THR A 175 -13.58 -4.60 12.51
CA THR A 175 -14.26 -3.34 12.15
C THR A 175 -15.62 -3.23 12.80
N ARG A 176 -16.04 -1.98 13.06
CA ARG A 176 -17.40 -1.64 13.48
C ARG A 176 -18.19 -1.22 12.25
N LEU A 177 -19.27 -1.93 12.01
CA LEU A 177 -20.18 -1.65 10.91
C LEU A 177 -21.10 -0.50 11.31
N LYS A 178 -21.01 0.64 10.60
CA LYS A 178 -21.92 1.77 10.78
C LYS A 178 -22.89 1.83 9.60
N LYS A 179 -24.18 1.85 9.88
CA LYS A 179 -25.19 2.18 8.86
C LYS A 179 -25.17 3.68 8.64
N LYS A 180 -25.32 4.11 7.39
CA LYS A 180 -25.58 5.52 7.06
C LYS A 180 -26.93 5.87 7.66
N ASN A 181 -26.96 6.72 8.68
CA ASN A 181 -28.22 7.30 9.13
C ASN A 181 -28.70 8.19 7.97
N LYS A 182 -29.94 7.96 7.49
CA LYS A 182 -30.62 8.97 6.69
C LYS A 182 -30.66 10.24 7.53
N GLU A 183 -30.25 11.35 6.93
CA GLU A 183 -30.30 12.68 7.51
C GLU A 183 -31.66 12.88 8.19
N GLU A 184 -31.62 13.37 9.43
CA GLU A 184 -32.77 13.98 10.08
C GLU A 184 -33.23 15.10 9.16
N SER A 185 -34.41 14.92 8.56
CA SER A 185 -35.15 16.00 7.95
C SER A 185 -35.42 17.03 9.05
N GLU A 186 -34.82 18.20 8.92
CA GLU A 186 -35.21 19.42 9.64
C GLU A 186 -36.67 19.71 9.28
N ASP A 187 -37.60 19.18 10.08
CA ASP A 187 -38.96 19.71 10.19
C ASP A 187 -38.86 21.04 10.96
N ASP A 188 -38.55 22.11 10.25
CA ASP A 188 -38.77 23.47 10.74
C ASP A 188 -40.27 23.80 10.63
N GLU A 189 -40.90 23.70 11.78
CA GLU A 189 -42.24 24.13 12.16
C GLU A 189 -42.52 25.61 11.76
N TYR A 190 -43.68 25.85 11.14
CA TYR A 190 -44.39 27.14 11.17
C TYR A 190 -45.90 26.91 11.27
#